data_AF-A0AAW2NC16-F1
#
_entry.id   AF-A0AAW2NC16-F1
#
_cell.length_a   1.000
_cell.length_b   1.000
_cell.length_c   1.000
_cell.angle_alpha   90.00
_cell.angle_beta   90.00
_cell.angle_gamma   90.00
#
_symmetry.space_group_name_H-M   'P 1'
#
loop_
_entity.id
_entity.type
_entity.pdbx_description
1 polymer ?
#
loop_
_entity_poly.entity_id
_entity_poly.type
_entity_poly.pdbx_seq_one_letter_code
_entity_poly.pdbx_strand_id
1 'polypeptide(L)'
;MLKKLSGSVLVLGSRMLDPAEDSVEVDDRISLLFPYNIEIKPPEDENHLVSWKAQLEEDMKKIQFQDNKNHIAEVLAANDLECDDLGSICDADTMVLSNYIDEIVVSAISYHLTNNKDPSTGMGSFLYQLTVCHMD
;
A
#
# COMPACT_ATOMS: atom_id res chain seq x y z
N MET A 1 -19.85 -7.39 -24.37
CA MET A 1 -18.89 -8.51 -24.59
C MET A 1 -18.78 -9.48 -23.42
N LEU A 2 -19.02 -9.06 -22.17
CA LEU A 2 -18.95 -9.93 -20.98
C LEU A 2 -19.91 -11.14 -20.98
N LYS A 3 -21.04 -11.07 -21.69
CA LYS A 3 -22.03 -12.17 -21.79
C LYS A 3 -21.52 -13.44 -22.51
N LYS A 4 -20.28 -13.44 -23.03
CA LYS A 4 -19.65 -14.60 -23.69
C LYS A 4 -18.60 -15.31 -22.84
N LEU A 5 -18.23 -14.78 -21.67
CA LEU A 5 -17.28 -15.43 -20.79
C LEU A 5 -18.03 -16.46 -19.93
N SER A 6 -17.76 -17.74 -20.16
CA SER A 6 -18.27 -18.84 -19.33
C SER A 6 -17.07 -19.54 -18.69
N GLY A 7 -17.12 -19.69 -17.36
CA GLY A 7 -16.00 -20.22 -16.56
C GLY A 7 -15.27 -19.15 -15.75
N SER A 8 -14.23 -19.56 -15.03
CA SER A 8 -13.43 -18.66 -14.19
C SER A 8 -12.62 -17.69 -15.04
N VAL A 9 -12.63 -16.40 -14.66
CA VAL A 9 -11.90 -15.33 -15.32
C VAL A 9 -10.71 -14.93 -14.45
N LEU A 10 -9.54 -14.76 -15.06
CA LEU A 10 -8.34 -14.20 -14.43
C LEU A 10 -8.08 -12.82 -15.02
N VAL A 11 -7.93 -11.82 -14.16
CA VAL A 11 -7.49 -10.47 -14.54
C VAL A 11 -5.99 -10.38 -14.30
N LEU A 12 -5.23 -10.06 -15.36
CA LEU A 12 -3.76 -10.04 -15.33
C LEU A 12 -3.17 -8.65 -15.11
N GLY A 13 -4.00 -7.61 -15.19
CA GLY A 13 -3.58 -6.23 -14.96
C GLY A 13 -4.72 -5.25 -15.16
N SER A 14 -4.50 -4.03 -14.68
CA SER A 14 -5.35 -2.87 -14.91
C SER A 14 -4.47 -1.65 -15.20
N ARG A 15 -5.04 -0.67 -15.89
CA ARG A 15 -4.42 0.64 -16.08
C ARG A 15 -5.49 1.71 -15.99
N MET A 16 -5.14 2.86 -15.43
CA MET A 16 -5.97 4.05 -15.54
C MET A 16 -5.68 4.73 -16.88
N LEU A 17 -6.73 5.16 -17.57
CA LEU A 17 -6.63 5.94 -18.80
C LEU A 17 -7.00 7.37 -18.47
N ASP A 18 -6.14 8.33 -18.80
CA ASP A 18 -6.51 9.73 -18.75
C ASP A 18 -7.41 10.05 -19.95
N PRO A 19 -8.64 10.56 -19.76
CA PRO A 19 -9.50 10.96 -20.87
C PRO A 19 -8.92 12.08 -21.73
N ALA A 20 -7.88 12.79 -21.28
CA ALA A 20 -7.15 13.80 -22.06
C ALA A 20 -6.01 13.23 -22.92
N GLU A 21 -5.55 12.00 -22.65
CA GLU A 21 -4.56 11.33 -23.47
C GLU A 21 -5.24 10.52 -24.57
N ASP A 22 -5.23 11.05 -25.79
CA ASP A 22 -5.60 10.30 -26.99
C ASP A 22 -4.64 9.10 -27.14
N SER A 23 -5.11 7.93 -26.72
CA SER A 23 -4.47 6.63 -26.86
C SER A 23 -3.07 6.49 -26.24
N VAL A 24 -3.02 5.98 -25.01
CA VAL A 24 -1.80 5.29 -24.53
C VAL A 24 -1.66 4.02 -25.38
N GLU A 25 -0.81 4.07 -26.41
CA GLU A 25 -0.43 2.93 -27.26
C GLU A 25 -0.05 1.75 -26.37
N VAL A 26 -0.89 0.71 -26.33
CA VAL A 26 -0.50 -0.57 -25.75
C VAL A 26 0.39 -1.22 -26.79
N ASP A 27 1.62 -1.59 -26.41
CA ASP A 27 2.52 -2.35 -27.28
C ASP A 27 1.75 -3.48 -27.97
N ASP A 28 1.83 -3.52 -29.30
CA ASP A 28 1.05 -4.45 -30.13
C ASP A 28 1.23 -5.90 -29.71
N ARG A 29 2.38 -6.26 -29.14
CA ARG A 29 2.66 -7.62 -28.65
C ARG A 29 1.84 -7.94 -27.40
N ILE A 30 1.64 -6.97 -26.51
CA ILE A 30 0.79 -7.12 -25.33
C ILE A 30 -0.68 -7.27 -25.77
N SER A 31 -1.12 -6.45 -26.72
CA SER A 31 -2.48 -6.54 -27.29
C SER A 31 -2.74 -7.88 -27.98
N LEU A 32 -1.72 -8.49 -28.60
CA LEU A 32 -1.78 -9.83 -29.18
C LEU A 32 -1.87 -10.95 -28.12
N LEU A 33 -1.14 -10.82 -27.01
CA LEU A 33 -1.13 -11.81 -25.93
C LEU A 33 -2.39 -11.75 -25.07
N PHE A 34 -2.95 -10.55 -24.86
CA PHE A 34 -4.11 -10.31 -24.02
C PHE A 34 -5.21 -9.60 -24.82
N PRO A 35 -5.91 -10.32 -25.72
CA PRO A 35 -6.87 -9.72 -26.64
C PRO A 35 -8.17 -9.26 -25.97
N TYR A 36 -8.38 -9.60 -24.70
CA TYR A 36 -9.60 -9.29 -23.95
C TYR A 36 -9.38 -8.12 -23.01
N ASN A 37 -9.75 -6.93 -23.48
CA ASN A 37 -9.79 -5.73 -22.67
C ASN A 37 -11.20 -5.49 -22.13
N ILE A 38 -11.31 -5.28 -20.82
CA ILE A 38 -12.56 -4.91 -20.17
C ILE A 38 -12.45 -3.44 -19.82
N GLU A 39 -13.32 -2.63 -20.42
CA GLU A 39 -13.45 -1.24 -20.07
C GLU A 39 -14.38 -1.11 -18.85
N ILE A 40 -13.86 -0.53 -17.76
CA ILE A 40 -14.64 -0.24 -16.56
C ILE A 40 -15.06 1.22 -16.64
N LYS A 41 -16.38 1.45 -16.70
CA LYS A 41 -16.98 2.78 -16.74
C LYS A 41 -17.93 2.97 -15.56
N PRO A 42 -18.12 4.23 -15.09
CA PRO A 42 -19.15 4.53 -14.13
C PRO A 42 -20.55 4.12 -14.63
N PRO A 43 -21.48 3.69 -13.75
CA PRO A 43 -22.86 3.43 -14.13
C PRO A 43 -23.57 4.67 -14.72
N GLU A 44 -24.44 4.46 -15.70
CA GLU A 44 -25.25 5.54 -16.30
C GLU A 44 -26.45 5.95 -15.43
N ASP A 45 -27.01 5.01 -14.66
CA ASP A 45 -28.11 5.30 -13.73
C ASP A 45 -27.63 6.19 -12.57
N GLU A 46 -28.29 7.32 -12.35
CA GLU A 46 -27.85 8.33 -11.38
C GLU A 46 -27.79 7.79 -9.94
N ASN A 47 -28.74 6.95 -9.53
CA ASN A 47 -28.77 6.39 -8.17
C ASN A 47 -27.60 5.41 -7.98
N HIS A 48 -27.33 4.60 -8.99
CA HIS A 48 -26.21 3.67 -9.00
C HIS A 48 -24.86 4.41 -9.09
N LEU A 49 -24.79 5.53 -9.81
CA LEU A 49 -23.59 6.35 -9.93
C LEU A 49 -23.17 6.95 -8.59
N VAL A 50 -24.12 7.43 -7.78
CA VAL A 50 -23.82 7.97 -6.45
C VAL A 50 -23.24 6.89 -5.55
N SER A 51 -23.88 5.71 -5.48
CA SER A 51 -23.37 4.58 -4.69
C SER A 51 -22.01 4.09 -5.19
N TRP A 52 -21.81 4.02 -6.50
CA TRP A 52 -20.55 3.59 -7.11
C TRP A 52 -19.40 4.55 -6.75
N LYS A 53 -19.62 5.87 -6.82
CA LYS A 53 -18.61 6.87 -6.43
C LYS A 53 -18.27 6.78 -4.94
N ALA A 54 -19.28 6.63 -4.08
CA ALA A 54 -19.07 6.51 -2.64
C ALA A 54 -18.24 5.25 -2.30
N GLN A 55 -18.57 4.11 -2.93
CA GLN A 55 -17.83 2.86 -2.73
C GLN A 55 -16.39 2.97 -3.23
N LEU A 56 -16.18 3.54 -4.42
CA LEU A 56 -14.86 3.72 -4.99
C LEU A 56 -13.97 4.59 -4.09
N GLU A 57 -14.51 5.67 -3.55
CA GLU A 57 -13.79 6.56 -2.63
C GLU A 57 -13.42 5.84 -1.32
N GLU A 58 -14.33 5.04 -0.77
CA GLU A 58 -14.05 4.24 0.43
C GLU A 58 -12.97 3.18 0.17
N ASP A 59 -13.05 2.48 -0.97
CA ASP A 59 -12.09 1.45 -1.35
C ASP A 59 -10.70 2.04 -1.61
N MET A 60 -10.63 3.23 -2.23
CA MET A 60 -9.38 3.95 -2.42
C MET A 60 -8.72 4.29 -1.08
N LYS A 61 -9.49 4.72 -0.07
CA LYS A 61 -8.97 4.99 1.27
C LYS A 61 -8.44 3.73 1.95
N LYS A 62 -9.14 2.60 1.81
CA LYS A 62 -8.68 1.31 2.36
C LYS A 62 -7.37 0.85 1.72
N ILE A 63 -7.26 0.98 0.40
CA ILE A 63 -6.03 0.65 -0.33
C ILE A 63 -4.89 1.54 0.15
N GLN A 64 -5.10 2.87 0.19
CA GLN A 64 -4.09 3.81 0.66
C GLN A 64 -3.65 3.52 2.09
N PHE A 65 -4.59 3.21 2.99
CA PHE A 65 -4.26 2.84 4.37
C PHE A 65 -3.38 1.59 4.42
N GLN A 66 -3.73 0.55 3.65
CA GLN A 66 -2.93 -0.67 3.59
C GLN A 66 -1.55 -0.42 2.98
N ASP A 67 -1.46 0.40 1.94
CA ASP A 67 -0.18 0.77 1.30
C ASP A 67 0.72 1.53 2.28
N ASN A 68 0.16 2.45 3.09
CA ASN A 68 0.91 3.14 4.14
C ASN A 68 1.45 2.15 5.18
N LYS A 69 0.66 1.15 5.60
CA LYS A 69 1.12 0.09 6.51
C LYS A 69 2.21 -0.76 5.89
N ASN A 70 2.05 -1.15 4.63
CA ASN A 70 3.04 -1.93 3.90
C ASN A 70 4.36 -1.15 3.82
N HIS A 71 4.30 0.14 3.49
CA HIS A 71 5.48 0.99 3.45
C HIS A 71 6.21 1.06 4.81
N ILE A 72 5.48 1.25 5.90
CA ILE A 72 6.08 1.23 7.25
C ILE A 72 6.73 -0.13 7.53
N ALA A 73 6.05 -1.23 7.24
CA ALA A 73 6.57 -2.58 7.44
C ALA A 73 7.84 -2.85 6.61
N GLU A 74 7.87 -2.39 5.35
CA GLU A 74 9.04 -2.50 4.47
C GLU A 74 10.25 -1.75 5.03
N VAL A 75 10.07 -0.51 5.49
CA VAL A 75 11.15 0.29 6.08
C VAL A 75 11.66 -0.35 7.37
N LEU A 76 10.78 -0.85 8.23
CA LEU A 76 11.18 -1.59 9.43
C LEU A 76 11.99 -2.86 9.06
N ALA A 77 11.46 -3.68 8.16
CA ALA A 77 12.12 -4.93 7.75
C ALA A 77 13.49 -4.68 7.08
N ALA A 78 13.62 -3.61 6.28
CA ALA A 78 14.89 -3.22 5.67
C ALA A 78 15.97 -2.83 6.69
N ASN A 79 15.57 -2.53 7.93
CA ASN A 79 16.44 -2.17 9.04
C ASN A 79 16.47 -3.24 10.14
N ASP A 80 16.02 -4.47 9.86
CA ASP A 80 15.93 -5.60 10.81
C ASP A 80 15.08 -5.28 12.06
N LEU A 81 14.05 -4.45 11.89
CA LEU A 81 13.08 -4.09 12.91
C LEU A 81 11.71 -4.74 12.62
N GLU A 82 10.98 -5.10 13.69
CA GLU A 82 9.62 -5.64 13.62
C GLU A 82 8.73 -4.91 14.64
N CYS A 83 7.46 -4.68 14.29
CA CYS A 83 6.46 -4.11 15.19
C CYS A 83 5.15 -4.89 15.08
N ASP A 84 4.88 -5.73 16.08
CA ASP A 84 3.67 -6.55 16.15
C ASP A 84 2.38 -5.70 16.23
N ASP A 85 2.49 -4.52 16.84
CA ASP A 85 1.38 -3.60 17.09
C ASP A 85 1.09 -2.66 15.90
N LEU A 86 1.79 -2.80 14.76
CA LEU A 86 1.49 -2.03 13.55
C LEU A 86 0.04 -2.28 13.07
N GLY A 87 -0.52 -3.43 13.43
CA GLY A 87 -1.92 -3.78 13.25
C GLY A 87 -2.91 -2.83 13.93
N SER A 88 -2.55 -2.30 15.10
CA SER A 88 -3.42 -1.50 15.98
C SER A 88 -3.38 0.01 15.75
N ILE A 89 -2.45 0.51 14.94
CA ILE A 89 -2.34 1.95 14.65
C ILE A 89 -3.55 2.40 13.82
N CYS A 90 -4.16 3.53 14.19
CA CYS A 90 -5.31 4.07 13.46
C CYS A 90 -4.92 4.64 12.09
N ASP A 91 -5.91 4.83 11.21
CA ASP A 91 -5.71 5.31 9.84
C ASP A 91 -4.98 6.66 9.76
N ALA A 92 -5.36 7.60 10.64
CA ALA A 92 -4.76 8.94 10.66
C ALA A 92 -3.29 8.89 11.03
N ASP A 93 -2.95 8.16 12.09
CA ASP A 93 -1.57 8.05 12.58
C ASP A 93 -0.71 7.25 11.61
N THR A 94 -1.25 6.20 11.00
CA THR A 94 -0.56 5.42 9.96
C THR A 94 -0.15 6.28 8.77
N MET A 95 -1.02 7.19 8.33
CA MET A 95 -0.71 8.13 7.26
C MET A 95 0.38 9.13 7.67
N VAL A 96 0.37 9.62 8.91
CA VAL A 96 1.43 10.52 9.38
C VAL A 96 2.75 9.77 9.50
N LEU A 97 2.75 8.58 10.11
CA LEU A 97 3.92 7.74 10.29
C LEU A 97 4.56 7.33 8.96
N SER A 98 3.76 6.94 7.96
CA SER A 98 4.29 6.54 6.66
C SER A 98 5.09 7.66 5.97
N ASN A 99 4.76 8.93 6.23
CA ASN A 99 5.51 10.06 5.67
C ASN A 99 6.86 10.32 6.34
N TYR A 100 7.09 9.78 7.53
CA TYR A 100 8.28 10.08 8.34
C TYR A 100 9.02 8.83 8.82
N ILE A 101 8.60 7.63 8.37
CA ILE A 101 9.10 6.37 8.93
C ILE A 101 10.60 6.20 8.71
N ASP A 102 11.13 6.66 7.56
CA ASP A 102 12.56 6.63 7.27
C ASP A 102 13.35 7.48 8.29
N GLU A 103 12.95 8.73 8.52
CA GLU A 103 13.63 9.59 9.49
C GLU A 103 13.48 9.07 10.92
N ILE A 104 12.31 8.52 11.28
CA ILE A 104 12.04 7.95 12.60
C ILE A 104 12.99 6.78 12.85
N VAL A 105 13.10 5.84 11.91
CA VAL A 105 13.97 4.66 12.05
C VAL A 105 15.44 5.06 12.15
N VAL A 106 15.91 5.93 11.25
CA VAL A 106 17.31 6.40 11.27
C VAL A 106 17.63 7.11 12.60
N SER A 107 16.72 7.94 13.09
CA SER A 107 16.90 8.65 14.36
C SER A 107 16.92 7.70 15.55
N ALA A 108 16.02 6.70 15.57
CA ALA A 108 15.96 5.70 16.64
C ALA A 108 17.26 4.87 16.70
N ILE A 109 17.74 4.40 15.54
CA ILE A 109 19.00 3.66 15.44
C ILE A 109 20.19 4.53 15.88
N SER A 110 20.27 5.76 15.35
CA SER A 110 21.35 6.68 15.71
C SER A 110 21.41 6.93 17.22
N TYR A 111 20.27 7.23 17.82
CA TYR A 111 20.18 7.45 19.27
C TYR A 111 20.62 6.21 20.05
N HIS A 112 20.15 5.03 19.63
CA HIS A 112 20.50 3.77 20.30
C HIS A 112 22.01 3.52 20.28
N LEU A 113 22.66 3.72 19.12
CA LEU A 113 24.10 3.54 18.95
C LEU A 113 24.93 4.55 19.75
N THR A 114 24.46 5.79 19.89
CA THR A 114 25.22 6.83 20.61
C THR A 114 25.04 6.76 22.13
N ASN A 115 23.94 6.19 22.61
CA ASN A 115 23.56 6.28 24.02
C ASN A 115 23.70 4.96 24.79
N ASN A 116 23.77 3.81 24.10
CA ASN A 116 24.01 2.52 24.76
C ASN A 116 25.51 2.20 24.85
N LYS A 117 25.98 1.97 26.08
CA LYS A 117 27.40 1.76 26.41
C LYS A 117 27.86 0.30 26.36
N ASP A 118 26.99 -0.63 25.98
CA ASP A 118 27.32 -2.06 25.99
C ASP A 118 27.06 -2.69 24.60
N PRO A 119 28.10 -2.89 23.77
CA PRO A 119 27.97 -3.54 22.47
C PRO A 119 27.97 -5.09 22.56
N SER A 120 27.90 -5.67 23.77
CA SER A 120 28.19 -7.10 24.00
C SER A 120 26.98 -8.05 23.98
N THR A 121 25.76 -7.55 23.80
CA THR A 121 24.64 -8.45 23.46
C THR A 121 24.62 -8.59 21.96
N GLY A 122 25.00 -9.78 21.47
CA GLY A 122 24.95 -10.11 20.06
C GLY A 122 23.58 -9.81 19.45
N MET A 123 23.53 -9.75 18.12
CA MET A 123 22.39 -9.41 17.24
C MET A 123 21.01 -10.05 17.56
N GLY A 124 20.85 -10.82 18.64
CA GLY A 124 19.59 -11.38 19.13
C GLY A 124 18.82 -10.52 20.16
N SER A 125 19.24 -9.28 20.47
CA SER A 125 18.52 -8.41 21.42
C SER A 125 17.90 -7.14 20.80
N PHE A 126 17.77 -7.07 19.47
CA PHE A 126 16.90 -6.08 18.82
C PHE A 126 15.40 -6.31 19.11
N LEU A 127 15.07 -7.44 19.76
CA LEU A 127 13.72 -7.90 20.12
C LEU A 127 13.09 -7.19 21.33
N TYR A 128 13.77 -6.28 22.00
CA TYR A 128 13.19 -5.57 23.13
C TYR A 128 13.36 -4.07 22.96
N GLN A 129 12.23 -3.39 22.75
CA GLN A 129 12.08 -1.96 23.01
C GLN A 129 12.60 -0.99 21.93
N LEU A 130 12.16 -1.13 20.68
CA LEU A 130 11.81 0.10 19.97
C LEU A 130 10.49 0.59 20.59
N THR A 131 10.62 1.45 21.60
CA THR A 131 9.56 2.22 22.29
C THR A 131 8.78 3.15 21.33
N VAL A 132 8.81 2.88 20.03
CA VAL A 132 8.09 3.61 18.99
C VAL A 132 6.65 3.09 18.87
N CYS A 133 6.38 1.82 19.23
CA CYS A 133 5.03 1.24 19.15
C CYS A 133 4.17 1.45 20.41
N HIS A 134 4.63 2.21 21.41
CA HIS A 134 3.77 2.73 22.50
C HIS A 134 3.62 4.24 22.36
N MET A 135 2.92 4.68 21.31
CA MET A 135 2.28 5.99 21.30
C MET A 135 0.87 5.83 21.91
N ASP A 136 0.81 5.75 23.24
CA ASP A 136 -0.36 6.18 24.02
C ASP A 136 -0.16 7.65 24.46
#